data_AF-M3A6I6-F1
#
_entry.id   AF-M3A6I6-F1
#
_cell.length_a   1.000
_cell.length_b   1.000
_cell.length_c   1.000
_cell.angle_alpha   90.00
_cell.angle_beta   90.00
_cell.angle_gamma   90.00
#
_symmetry.space_group_name_H-M   'P 1'
#
loop_
_entity.id
_entity.type
_entity.pdbx_description
1 polymer ?
#
loop_
_entity_poly.entity_id
_entity_poly.type
_entity_poly.pdbx_seq_one_letter_code
_entity_poly.pdbx_strand_id
1 'polypeptide(L)'
;MGRAAEHVELTEEQQLLLDKMSALIDGQTDGLVLMAAAQDMVGGLLRRDCDSQLREQTLGEISRFFLGIIKAPNLSDQYKMGRLKAFARATVKILLDRRPQLAAEAPPAPPPGLARRAADHAPPVR
;
A
#
# COMPACT_ATOMS: atom_id res chain seq x y z
N MET A 1 -6.53 29.32 4.21
CA MET A 1 -7.17 27.99 4.31
C MET A 1 -6.08 26.94 4.34
N GLY A 2 -5.54 26.63 5.53
CA GLY A 2 -4.52 25.59 5.70
C GLY A 2 -5.20 24.30 6.11
N ARG A 3 -5.19 23.28 5.26
CA ARG A 3 -5.57 21.92 5.66
C ARG A 3 -4.54 21.46 6.69
N ALA A 4 -4.95 21.47 7.95
CA ALA A 4 -4.18 20.93 9.06
C ALA A 4 -3.79 19.49 8.71
N ALA A 5 -2.56 19.12 9.05
CA ALA A 5 -2.06 17.76 8.96
C ALA A 5 -3.05 16.82 9.64
N GLU A 6 -3.84 16.11 8.83
CA GLU A 6 -4.72 15.03 9.26
C GLU A 6 -3.87 14.10 10.12
N HIS A 7 -4.13 14.11 11.43
CA HIS A 7 -3.48 13.19 12.35
C HIS A 7 -3.96 11.80 11.96
N VAL A 8 -3.08 11.08 11.29
CA VAL A 8 -3.24 9.68 10.94
C VAL A 8 -3.24 8.89 12.25
N GLU A 9 -4.43 8.50 12.71
CA GLU A 9 -4.63 7.62 13.86
C GLU A 9 -4.62 6.17 13.39
N LEU A 10 -3.49 5.48 13.58
CA LEU A 10 -3.36 4.05 13.32
C LEU A 10 -3.94 3.26 14.47
N THR A 11 -4.56 2.11 14.17
CA THR A 11 -4.89 1.13 15.22
C THR A 11 -3.62 0.58 15.86
N GLU A 12 -3.71 0.02 17.07
CA GLU A 12 -2.56 -0.59 17.76
C GLU A 12 -1.85 -1.64 16.89
N GLU A 13 -2.61 -2.47 16.16
CA GLU A 13 -2.07 -3.46 15.24
C GLU A 13 -1.33 -2.82 14.05
N GLN A 14 -1.88 -1.75 13.48
CA GLN A 14 -1.25 -1.00 12.39
C GLN A 14 0.01 -0.27 12.87
N GLN A 15 -0.01 0.26 14.08
CA GLN A 15 1.15 0.90 14.70
C GLN A 15 2.27 -0.11 14.92
N LEU A 16 1.97 -1.29 15.48
CA LEU A 16 2.94 -2.39 15.62
C LEU A 16 3.53 -2.84 14.27
N LEU A 17 2.71 -2.86 13.21
CA LEU A 17 3.17 -3.18 11.86
C LEU A 17 4.07 -2.08 11.28
N LEU A 18 3.70 -0.81 11.48
CA LEU A 18 4.51 0.34 11.08
C LEU A 18 5.87 0.34 11.79
N ASP A 19 5.89 0.04 13.09
CA ASP A 19 7.13 0.00 13.88
C ASP A 19 8.07 -1.10 13.38
N LYS A 20 7.53 -2.30 13.09
CA LYS A 20 8.29 -3.40 12.48
C LYS A 20 8.87 -3.03 11.11
N MET A 21 8.06 -2.45 10.24
CA MET A 21 8.51 -2.01 8.91
C MET A 21 9.54 -0.87 9.00
N SER A 22 9.36 0.06 9.95
CA SER A 22 10.29 1.16 10.19
C SER A 22 11.64 0.64 10.68
N ALA A 23 11.66 -0.35 11.59
CA ALA A 23 12.90 -1.00 12.03
C ALA A 23 13.64 -1.68 10.86
N LEU A 24 12.91 -2.35 9.96
CA LEU A 24 13.51 -2.95 8.75
C LEU A 24 14.11 -1.89 7.81
N ILE A 25 13.44 -0.73 7.65
CA ILE A 25 13.94 0.41 6.88
C ILE A 25 15.20 0.99 7.52
N ASP A 26 15.17 1.21 8.84
CA ASP A 26 16.26 1.83 9.58
C ASP A 26 17.51 0.94 9.60
N GLY A 27 17.34 -0.39 9.54
CA GLY A 27 18.43 -1.35 9.41
C GLY A 27 19.15 -1.35 8.05
N GLN A 28 18.58 -0.74 7.00
CA GLN A 28 19.23 -0.72 5.69
C GLN A 28 20.34 0.34 5.60
N THR A 29 21.48 -0.04 5.02
CA THR A 29 22.62 0.86 4.79
C THR A 29 22.87 1.16 3.32
N ASP A 30 22.21 0.44 2.41
CA ASP A 30 22.32 0.61 0.97
C ASP A 30 20.99 1.11 0.37
N GLY A 31 21.09 2.09 -0.54
CA GLY A 31 19.92 2.74 -1.13
C GLY A 31 19.12 1.83 -2.07
N LEU A 32 19.77 0.94 -2.82
CA LEU A 32 19.09 0.00 -3.71
C LEU A 32 18.45 -1.15 -2.92
N VAL A 33 19.13 -1.64 -1.88
CA VAL A 33 18.55 -2.63 -0.96
C VAL A 33 17.34 -2.03 -0.25
N LEU A 34 17.42 -0.79 0.21
CA LEU A 34 16.28 -0.09 0.80
C LEU A 34 15.13 0.11 -0.19
N MET A 35 15.43 0.37 -1.47
CA MET A 35 14.41 0.48 -2.51
C MET A 35 13.66 -0.85 -2.67
N ALA A 36 14.38 -1.96 -2.82
CA ALA A 36 13.78 -3.29 -2.94
C ALA A 36 12.93 -3.64 -1.70
N ALA A 37 13.46 -3.40 -0.50
CA ALA A 37 12.73 -3.62 0.74
C ALA A 37 11.44 -2.79 0.83
N ALA A 38 11.49 -1.50 0.43
CA ALA A 38 10.31 -0.65 0.40
C ALA A 38 9.27 -1.15 -0.62
N GLN A 39 9.71 -1.61 -1.80
CA GLN A 39 8.84 -2.19 -2.82
C GLN A 39 8.17 -3.48 -2.34
N ASP A 40 8.91 -4.35 -1.67
CA ASP A 40 8.38 -5.59 -1.09
C ASP A 40 7.34 -5.29 0.00
N MET A 41 7.59 -4.29 0.86
CA MET A 41 6.61 -3.85 1.87
C MET A 41 5.33 -3.35 1.20
N VAL A 42 5.43 -2.51 0.16
CA VAL A 42 4.25 -2.02 -0.58
C VAL A 42 3.53 -3.17 -1.30
N GLY A 43 4.25 -4.09 -1.94
CA GLY A 43 3.67 -5.28 -2.56
C GLY A 43 2.95 -6.15 -1.52
N GLY A 44 3.50 -6.26 -0.31
CA GLY A 44 2.88 -6.91 0.83
C GLY A 44 1.62 -6.21 1.35
N LEU A 45 1.60 -4.88 1.30
CA LEU A 45 0.47 -4.05 1.71
C LEU A 45 -0.61 -3.90 0.62
N LEU A 46 -0.32 -4.22 -0.63
CA LEU A 46 -1.26 -4.10 -1.76
C LEU A 46 -1.35 -5.44 -2.51
N ARG A 47 -1.67 -6.51 -1.80
CA ARG A 47 -1.70 -7.88 -2.36
C ARG A 47 -2.93 -8.17 -3.20
N ARG A 48 -4.05 -7.48 -2.99
CA ARG A 48 -5.32 -7.79 -3.66
C ARG A 48 -5.27 -7.31 -5.11
N ASP A 49 -5.99 -8.01 -5.99
CA ASP A 49 -6.04 -7.65 -7.41
C ASP A 49 -6.70 -6.28 -7.65
N CYS A 50 -7.64 -5.87 -6.77
CA CYS A 50 -8.24 -4.55 -6.79
C CYS A 50 -7.23 -3.42 -6.52
N ASP A 51 -6.09 -3.74 -5.91
CA ASP A 51 -5.03 -2.78 -5.59
C ASP A 51 -3.94 -2.72 -6.68
N SER A 52 -4.07 -3.51 -7.75
CA SER A 52 -3.02 -3.70 -8.77
C SER A 52 -2.54 -2.38 -9.38
N GLN A 53 -3.46 -1.51 -9.79
CA GLN A 53 -3.11 -0.21 -10.37
C GLN A 53 -2.42 0.72 -9.36
N LEU A 54 -2.93 0.79 -8.12
CA LEU A 54 -2.32 1.59 -7.06
C LEU A 54 -0.93 1.06 -6.70
N ARG A 55 -0.77 -0.27 -6.68
CA ARG A 55 0.51 -0.93 -6.44
C ARG A 55 1.52 -0.55 -7.51
N GLU A 56 1.18 -0.72 -8.78
CA GLU A 56 2.07 -0.39 -9.90
C GLU A 56 2.49 1.08 -9.87
N GLN A 57 1.54 1.99 -9.65
CA GLN A 57 1.85 3.42 -9.52
C GLN A 57 2.80 3.67 -8.35
N THR A 58 2.51 3.12 -7.18
CA THR A 58 3.34 3.32 -5.97
C THR A 58 4.75 2.74 -6.15
N LEU A 59 4.88 1.57 -6.76
CA LEU A 59 6.18 0.95 -7.07
C LEU A 59 6.99 1.78 -8.07
N GLY A 60 6.32 2.36 -9.07
CA GLY A 60 6.92 3.29 -10.03
C GLY A 60 7.40 4.59 -9.37
N GLU A 61 6.61 5.16 -8.46
CA GLU A 61 6.98 6.34 -7.69
C GLU A 61 8.16 6.08 -6.76
N ILE A 62 8.17 4.93 -6.06
CA ILE A 62 9.32 4.49 -5.26
C ILE A 62 10.58 4.41 -6.13
N SER A 63 10.50 3.72 -7.27
CA SER A 63 11.64 3.57 -8.19
C SER A 63 12.17 4.94 -8.65
N ARG A 64 11.28 5.83 -9.09
CA ARG A 64 11.64 7.17 -9.56
C ARG A 64 12.31 7.99 -8.46
N PHE A 65 11.72 8.02 -7.26
CA PHE A 65 12.25 8.79 -6.14
C PHE A 65 13.62 8.28 -5.71
N PHE A 66 13.76 6.97 -5.50
CA PHE A 66 15.01 6.37 -5.04
C PHE A 66 16.15 6.60 -6.04
N LEU A 67 15.92 6.30 -7.32
CA LEU A 67 16.93 6.51 -8.35
C LEU A 67 17.29 7.99 -8.51
N GLY A 68 16.32 8.91 -8.34
CA GLY A 68 16.56 10.35 -8.36
C GLY A 68 17.51 10.80 -7.23
N ILE A 69 17.31 10.30 -6.01
CA ILE A 69 18.16 10.64 -4.86
C ILE A 69 19.53 9.96 -4.94
N ILE A 70 19.59 8.69 -5.33
CA ILE A 70 20.86 7.94 -5.46
C ILE A 70 21.79 8.62 -6.47
N LYS A 71 21.24 9.00 -7.63
CA LYS A 71 21.99 9.64 -8.72
C LYS A 71 22.31 11.12 -8.48
N ALA A 72 21.80 11.75 -7.42
CA ALA A 72 22.07 13.16 -7.14
C ALA A 72 23.55 13.37 -6.76
N PRO A 73 24.36 14.08 -7.57
CA PRO A 73 25.80 14.19 -7.32
C PRO A 73 26.15 15.14 -6.18
N ASN A 74 25.26 16.07 -5.84
CA ASN A 74 25.52 17.16 -4.89
C ASN A 74 25.06 16.87 -3.45
N LEU A 75 24.63 15.63 -3.16
CA LEU A 75 24.13 15.23 -1.85
C LEU A 75 25.12 14.27 -1.20
N SER A 76 25.37 14.46 0.11
CA SER A 76 26.14 13.48 0.88
C SER A 76 25.37 12.16 1.01
N ASP A 77 26.08 11.05 1.11
CA ASP A 77 25.45 9.73 1.21
C ASP A 77 24.59 9.58 2.47
N GLN A 78 25.02 10.18 3.59
CA GLN A 78 24.24 10.23 4.82
C GLN A 78 22.90 10.95 4.60
N TYR A 79 22.91 12.09 3.91
CA TYR A 79 21.69 12.84 3.62
C TYR A 79 20.78 12.07 2.64
N LYS A 80 21.36 11.47 1.59
CA LYS A 80 20.63 10.59 0.66
C LYS A 80 19.91 9.49 1.42
N MET A 81 20.64 8.73 2.24
CA MET A 81 20.05 7.65 3.02
C MET A 81 18.97 8.13 3.99
N GLY A 82 19.19 9.26 4.70
CA GLY A 82 18.17 9.86 5.56
C GLY A 82 16.88 10.19 4.80
N ARG A 83 17.00 10.76 3.59
CA ARG A 83 15.88 11.07 2.71
C ARG A 83 15.16 9.83 2.20
N LEU A 84 15.88 8.80 1.80
CA LEU A 84 15.31 7.53 1.34
C LEU A 84 14.53 6.83 2.46
N LYS A 85 15.10 6.77 3.67
CA LYS A 85 14.44 6.17 4.85
C LYS A 85 13.19 6.95 5.26
N ALA A 86 13.27 8.29 5.26
CA ALA A 86 12.11 9.13 5.56
C ALA A 86 10.97 8.91 4.55
N PHE A 87 11.30 8.85 3.27
CA PHE A 87 10.32 8.58 2.22
C PHE A 87 9.70 7.19 2.37
N ALA A 88 10.50 6.14 2.53
CA ALA A 88 10.00 4.77 2.69
C ALA A 88 9.02 4.64 3.88
N ARG A 89 9.37 5.24 5.03
CA ARG A 89 8.50 5.24 6.22
C ARG A 89 7.19 5.98 5.98
N ALA A 90 7.25 7.15 5.34
CA ALA A 90 6.06 7.92 5.00
C ALA A 90 5.13 7.13 4.07
N THR A 91 5.68 6.48 3.04
CA THR A 91 4.90 5.66 2.10
C THR A 91 4.19 4.52 2.81
N VAL A 92 4.90 3.76 3.65
CA VAL A 92 4.29 2.67 4.43
C VAL A 92 3.20 3.18 5.37
N LYS A 93 3.44 4.29 6.08
CA LYS A 93 2.46 4.92 6.97
C LYS A 93 1.17 5.29 6.23
N ILE A 94 1.29 5.92 5.06
CA ILE A 94 0.14 6.32 4.24
C ILE A 94 -0.67 5.10 3.77
N LEU A 95 0.00 4.01 3.36
CA LEU A 95 -0.67 2.80 2.90
C LEU A 95 -1.39 2.07 4.05
N LEU A 96 -0.82 2.07 5.25
CA LEU A 96 -1.47 1.50 6.43
C LEU A 96 -2.72 2.29 6.82
N ASP A 97 -2.64 3.62 6.76
CA ASP A 97 -3.75 4.54 7.06
C ASP A 97 -4.93 4.45 6.08
N ARG A 98 -4.66 4.29 4.78
CA ARG A 98 -5.74 4.26 3.77
C ARG A 98 -6.50 2.94 3.71
N ARG A 99 -5.98 1.86 4.33
CA ARG A 99 -6.64 0.54 4.34
C ARG A 99 -7.97 0.45 5.09
N PRO A 100 -8.21 1.09 6.25
CA PRO A 100 -9.52 1.08 6.90
C PRO A 100 -10.66 1.61 6.02
N GLN A 101 -10.37 2.50 5.07
CA GLN A 101 -11.39 3.06 4.17
C GLN A 101 -11.76 2.10 3.03
N LEU A 102 -10.83 1.28 2.53
CA LEU A 102 -11.08 0.33 1.43
C LEU A 102 -11.78 -0.97 1.87
N ALA A 103 -11.69 -1.35 3.14
CA ALA A 103 -12.44 -2.50 3.66
C ALA A 103 -13.94 -2.21 3.85
N ALA A 104 -14.33 -0.94 3.92
CA ALA A 104 -15.73 -0.50 3.99
C ALA A 104 -16.40 -0.41 2.61
N GLU A 105 -15.63 -0.37 1.52
CA GLU A 105 -16.12 -0.54 0.15
C GLU A 105 -16.19 -2.03 -0.23
N ALA A 106 -16.86 -2.82 0.61
CA ALA A 106 -17.44 -4.05 0.13
C ALA A 106 -18.57 -3.66 -0.85
N PRO A 107 -18.66 -4.27 -2.06
CA PRO A 107 -19.78 -4.01 -2.94
C PRO A 107 -21.08 -4.29 -2.18
N PRO A 108 -22.12 -3.44 -2.31
CA PRO A 108 -23.38 -3.66 -1.60
C PRO A 108 -23.87 -5.06 -1.93
N ALA A 109 -24.16 -5.83 -0.88
CA ALA A 109 -24.73 -7.16 -1.02
C ALA A 109 -25.91 -7.07 -2.02
N PRO A 110 -26.01 -7.98 -3.00
CA PRO A 110 -27.13 -7.95 -3.93
C PRO A 110 -28.44 -8.03 -3.13
N PRO A 111 -29.48 -7.25 -3.50
CA PRO A 111 -30.71 -7.18 -2.74
C PRO A 111 -31.30 -8.60 -2.56
N PRO A 112 -31.84 -8.92 -1.37
CA PRO A 112 -32.40 -10.24 -1.09
C PRO A 112 -33.66 -10.44 -1.92
N GLY A 113 -33.53 -11.05 -3.10
CA GLY A 113 -34.66 -11.19 -4.01
C GLY A 113 -34.48 -12.02 -5.28
N LEU A 114 -33.28 -12.57 -5.57
CA LEU A 114 -33.04 -13.35 -6.80
C LEU A 114 -32.80 -14.85 -6.55
N ALA A 115 -33.25 -15.38 -5.42
CA ALA A 115 -33.37 -16.82 -5.17
C ALA A 115 -34.80 -17.31 -5.45
N ARG A 116 -35.30 -17.13 -6.68
CA ARG A 116 -36.55 -17.77 -7.15
C ARG A 116 -36.63 -17.72 -8.67
N ARG A 117 -36.06 -18.73 -9.34
CA ARG A 117 -36.56 -19.40 -10.57
C ARG A 117 -35.45 -20.23 -11.21
N ALA A 118 -35.24 -21.42 -10.66
CA ALA A 118 -34.68 -22.55 -11.39
C ALA A 118 -35.40 -23.82 -10.90
N ALA A 119 -36.73 -23.79 -11.00
CA ALA A 119 -37.61 -24.93 -10.85
C ALA A 119 -38.77 -24.69 -11.81
N ASP A 120 -38.53 -24.97 -13.08
CA ASP A 120 -39.48 -25.51 -14.06
C ASP A 120 -38.86 -25.40 -15.45
N HIS A 121 -38.29 -26.51 -15.92
CA HIS A 121 -38.42 -26.98 -17.30
C HIS A 121 -37.73 -28.34 -17.40
N ALA A 122 -38.43 -29.37 -16.92
CA ALA A 122 -38.26 -30.71 -17.44
C ALA A 122 -38.85 -30.74 -18.87
N PRO A 123 -38.13 -31.20 -19.90
CA PRO A 123 -38.75 -31.47 -21.19
C PRO A 123 -39.58 -32.77 -21.10
N PRO A 124 -40.82 -32.80 -21.62
CA PRO A 124 -41.63 -34.00 -21.63
C PRO A 124 -41.10 -35.03 -22.63
N VAL A 125 -41.20 -36.28 -22.22
CA VAL A 125 -41.02 -37.51 -22.99
C VAL A 125 -41.93 -37.50 -24.23
N ARG A 126 -41.35 -37.80 -25.40
CA ARG A 126 -41.99 -38.59 -26.45
C ARG A 126 -40.93 -39.23 -27.34
#